data_AF-A0A2I1G1C9-F1
#
_entry.id   AF-A0A2I1G1C9-F1
#
_cell.length_a   1.000
_cell.length_b   1.000
_cell.length_c   1.000
_cell.angle_alpha   90.00
_cell.angle_beta   90.00
_cell.angle_gamma   90.00
#
_symmetry.space_group_name_H-M   'P 1'
#
loop_
_entity.id
_entity.type
_entity.pdbx_description
1 polymer ?
#
loop_
_entity_poly.entity_id
_entity_poly.type
_entity_poly.pdbx_seq_one_letter_code
_entity_poly.pdbx_strand_id
1 'polypeptide(L)'
;MCNEVDCAFSKFSSYGSRARYEGSGDDKRILVSFFAQADLSSVTSGPCADLLNLIFVQYSPADMKRNVEAKSLFVTDIPLFLTETQVHSAFSRYGSVVRCKFSLKKHYYTAMVQFATEDPVAQFDDTWAILCLRNSLRVCPAHYSKT
;
A
#
# COMPACT_ATOMS: atom_id res chain seq x y z
N MET A 1 -16.63 -12.81 -5.76
CA MET A 1 -16.27 -11.38 -5.86
C MET A 1 -15.84 -10.93 -7.26
N CYS A 2 -14.64 -11.23 -7.80
CA CYS A 2 -14.30 -10.74 -9.17
C CYS A 2 -15.31 -11.18 -10.24
N ASN A 3 -15.81 -12.42 -10.17
CA ASN A 3 -16.84 -12.90 -11.09
C ASN A 3 -18.16 -12.13 -10.97
N GLU A 4 -18.56 -11.71 -9.76
CA GLU A 4 -19.76 -10.89 -9.56
C GLU A 4 -19.57 -9.49 -10.14
N VAL A 5 -18.37 -8.92 -9.96
CA VAL A 5 -17.98 -7.63 -10.56
C VAL A 5 -17.97 -7.71 -12.09
N ASP A 6 -17.39 -8.78 -12.64
CA ASP A 6 -17.40 -9.06 -14.08
C ASP A 6 -18.83 -9.16 -14.61
N CYS A 7 -19.70 -9.93 -13.94
CA CYS A 7 -21.11 -10.05 -14.32
C CYS A 7 -21.83 -8.69 -14.27
N ALA A 8 -21.67 -7.94 -13.18
CA ALA A 8 -22.35 -6.65 -12.97
C ALA A 8 -21.92 -5.60 -14.02
N PHE A 9 -20.64 -5.57 -14.40
CA PHE A 9 -20.12 -4.58 -15.35
C PHE A 9 -20.12 -5.05 -16.81
N SER A 10 -20.38 -6.34 -17.10
CA SER A 10 -20.50 -6.85 -18.48
C SER A 10 -21.59 -6.18 -19.32
N LYS A 11 -22.55 -5.49 -18.68
CA LYS A 11 -23.59 -4.69 -19.36
C LYS A 11 -23.06 -3.43 -20.05
N PHE A 12 -21.87 -2.95 -19.65
CA PHE A 12 -21.23 -1.79 -20.27
C PHE A 12 -20.39 -2.24 -21.46
N SER A 13 -20.65 -1.70 -22.65
CA SER A 13 -19.89 -2.02 -23.86
C SER A 13 -18.43 -1.59 -23.79
N SER A 14 -18.10 -0.59 -22.95
CA SER A 14 -16.73 -0.17 -22.72
C SER A 14 -16.05 -0.90 -21.56
N TYR A 15 -16.73 -1.84 -20.89
CA TYR A 15 -16.08 -2.65 -19.87
C TYR A 15 -14.88 -3.37 -20.47
N GLY A 16 -13.72 -3.17 -19.84
CA GLY A 16 -12.44 -3.59 -20.37
C GLY A 16 -12.20 -5.09 -20.19
N SER A 17 -10.98 -5.42 -19.83
CA SER A 17 -10.64 -6.78 -19.41
C SER A 17 -11.18 -7.08 -18.02
N ARG A 18 -11.17 -8.38 -17.70
CA ARG A 18 -11.63 -8.96 -16.43
C ARG A 18 -11.15 -8.17 -15.20
N ALA A 19 -12.04 -8.01 -14.22
CA ALA A 19 -11.76 -7.34 -12.97
C ALA A 19 -10.60 -8.04 -12.24
N ARG A 20 -9.66 -7.24 -11.74
CA ARG A 20 -8.46 -7.74 -11.05
C ARG A 20 -8.56 -7.49 -9.57
N TYR A 21 -8.16 -8.47 -8.78
CA TYR A 21 -8.00 -8.29 -7.34
C TYR A 21 -6.53 -8.00 -7.04
N GLU A 22 -6.28 -6.93 -6.28
CA GLU A 22 -4.94 -6.52 -5.86
C GLU A 22 -4.90 -6.19 -4.37
N GLY A 23 -3.69 -6.23 -3.80
CA GLY A 23 -3.44 -5.83 -2.43
C GLY A 23 -3.63 -6.96 -1.42
N SER A 24 -3.37 -6.62 -0.15
CA SER A 24 -3.50 -7.50 1.01
C SER A 24 -3.89 -6.67 2.22
N GLY A 25 -4.42 -7.30 3.27
CA GLY A 25 -4.90 -6.60 4.47
C GLY A 25 -5.96 -5.54 4.13
N ASP A 26 -5.71 -4.29 4.53
CA ASP A 26 -6.61 -3.15 4.29
C ASP A 26 -6.41 -2.51 2.91
N ASP A 27 -5.34 -2.87 2.18
CA ASP A 27 -5.07 -2.39 0.83
C ASP A 27 -5.76 -3.24 -0.26
N LYS A 28 -6.61 -4.20 0.16
CA LYS A 28 -7.38 -5.07 -0.74
C LYS A 28 -8.33 -4.24 -1.59
N ARG A 29 -8.25 -4.41 -2.90
CA ARG A 29 -9.07 -3.67 -3.86
C ARG A 29 -9.35 -4.48 -5.11
N ILE A 30 -10.41 -4.07 -5.81
CA ILE A 30 -10.77 -4.59 -7.13
C ILE A 30 -10.53 -3.47 -8.13
N LEU A 31 -9.71 -3.74 -9.15
CA LEU A 31 -9.50 -2.84 -10.28
C LEU A 31 -10.43 -3.25 -11.42
N VAL A 32 -11.18 -2.26 -11.89
CA VAL A 32 -12.13 -2.37 -13.00
C VAL A 32 -11.69 -1.35 -14.05
N SER A 33 -11.56 -1.77 -15.30
CA SER A 33 -11.12 -0.90 -16.40
C SER A 33 -12.28 -0.63 -17.35
N PHE A 34 -12.37 0.60 -17.86
CA PHE A 34 -13.32 0.99 -18.90
C PHE A 34 -12.58 1.69 -20.03
N PHE A 35 -13.00 1.46 -21.28
CA PHE A 35 -12.47 2.13 -22.47
C PHE A 35 -13.15 3.49 -22.74
N ALA A 36 -14.27 3.78 -22.07
CA ALA A 36 -14.99 5.04 -22.19
C ALA A 36 -15.06 5.77 -20.84
N GLN A 37 -14.69 7.06 -20.84
CA GLN A 37 -14.73 7.90 -19.63
C GLN A 37 -16.16 8.08 -19.09
N ALA A 38 -17.16 8.10 -19.98
CA ALA A 38 -18.57 8.23 -19.59
C ALA A 38 -19.02 7.08 -18.68
N ASP A 39 -18.69 5.84 -19.04
CA ASP A 39 -19.05 4.66 -18.23
C ASP A 39 -18.33 4.67 -16.89
N LEU A 40 -17.04 5.01 -16.87
CA LEU A 40 -16.29 5.18 -15.61
C LEU A 40 -16.96 6.20 -14.69
N SER A 41 -17.33 7.37 -15.21
CA SER A 41 -17.98 8.42 -14.42
C SER A 41 -19.36 8.00 -13.91
N SER A 42 -20.11 7.21 -14.68
CA SER A 42 -21.41 6.69 -14.25
C SER A 42 -21.27 5.73 -13.07
N VAL A 43 -20.24 4.89 -13.06
CA VAL A 43 -19.98 3.90 -12.01
C VAL A 43 -19.44 4.54 -10.73
N THR A 44 -18.66 5.62 -10.83
CA THR A 44 -18.11 6.31 -9.65
C THR A 44 -19.07 7.32 -9.03
N SER A 45 -20.19 7.63 -9.70
CA SER A 45 -21.18 8.62 -9.23
C SER A 45 -22.08 8.13 -8.08
N GLY A 46 -22.09 6.83 -7.79
CA GLY A 46 -22.92 6.26 -6.72
C GLY A 46 -22.70 4.76 -6.53
N PRO A 47 -23.33 4.17 -5.49
CA PRO A 47 -23.20 2.73 -5.22
C PRO A 47 -23.81 1.91 -6.36
N CYS A 48 -23.12 0.84 -6.76
CA CYS A 48 -23.62 -0.10 -7.74
C CYS A 48 -24.67 -1.02 -7.08
N ALA A 49 -25.92 -0.98 -7.57
CA ALA A 49 -27.03 -1.74 -7.00
C ALA A 49 -26.77 -3.26 -6.90
N ASP A 50 -25.96 -3.80 -7.81
CA ASP A 50 -25.61 -5.23 -7.85
C ASP A 50 -24.45 -5.59 -6.88
N LEU A 51 -23.77 -4.59 -6.33
CA LEU A 51 -22.55 -4.71 -5.52
C LEU A 51 -22.59 -3.79 -4.29
N LEU A 52 -23.71 -3.77 -3.56
CA LEU A 52 -24.02 -2.80 -2.48
C LEU A 52 -22.97 -2.70 -1.36
N ASN A 53 -22.11 -3.71 -1.19
CA ASN A 53 -21.03 -3.71 -0.21
C ASN A 53 -19.72 -3.07 -0.73
N LEU A 54 -19.68 -2.65 -2.00
CA LEU A 54 -18.50 -2.09 -2.64
C LEU A 54 -18.76 -0.65 -3.09
N ILE A 55 -17.80 0.22 -2.79
CA ILE A 55 -17.76 1.60 -3.29
C ILE A 55 -16.65 1.68 -4.34
N PHE A 56 -17.00 2.08 -5.55
CA PHE A 56 -16.04 2.26 -6.63
C PHE A 56 -15.62 3.73 -6.70
N VAL A 57 -14.32 3.96 -6.69
CA VAL A 57 -13.71 5.29 -6.83
C VAL A 57 -12.83 5.32 -8.06
N GLN A 58 -12.62 6.51 -8.62
CA GLN A 58 -11.71 6.65 -9.75
C GLN A 58 -10.29 6.22 -9.35
N TYR A 59 -9.75 5.26 -10.08
CA TYR A 59 -8.40 4.77 -9.82
C TYR A 59 -7.35 5.77 -10.31
N SER A 60 -6.44 6.15 -9.41
CA SER A 60 -5.29 7.00 -9.70
C SER A 60 -4.03 6.32 -9.16
N PRO A 61 -3.13 5.82 -10.04
CA PRO A 61 -1.86 5.24 -9.60
C PRO A 61 -1.01 6.20 -8.76
N ALA A 62 -1.12 7.50 -9.04
CA ALA A 62 -0.37 8.53 -8.32
C ALA A 62 -0.87 8.69 -6.88
N ASP A 63 -2.19 8.74 -6.66
CA ASP A 63 -2.77 8.78 -5.32
C ASP A 63 -2.44 7.53 -4.53
N MET A 64 -2.46 6.38 -5.20
CA MET A 64 -2.11 5.12 -4.57
C MET A 64 -0.64 5.10 -4.13
N LYS A 65 0.27 5.55 -4.98
CA LYS A 65 1.69 5.68 -4.63
C LYS A 65 1.87 6.60 -3.43
N ARG A 66 1.22 7.78 -3.45
CA ARG A 66 1.25 8.74 -2.33
C ARG A 66 0.74 8.15 -1.02
N ASN A 67 -0.39 7.43 -1.04
CA ASN A 67 -0.96 6.78 0.13
C ASN A 67 0.00 5.71 0.72
N VAL A 68 0.65 4.91 -0.12
CA VAL A 68 1.67 3.97 0.34
C VAL A 68 2.87 4.70 0.95
N GLU A 69 3.35 5.76 0.32
CA GLU A 69 4.48 6.57 0.80
C GLU A 69 4.17 7.30 2.11
N ALA A 70 2.95 7.81 2.27
CA ALA A 70 2.49 8.48 3.50
C ALA A 70 2.47 7.52 4.70
N LYS A 71 2.21 6.23 4.46
CA LYS A 71 2.14 5.17 5.48
C LYS A 71 3.44 4.39 5.66
N SER A 72 4.51 4.75 4.94
CA SER A 72 5.72 3.95 4.89
C SER A 72 6.96 4.66 5.42
N LEU A 73 7.84 3.87 6.02
CA LEU A 73 9.21 4.24 6.33
C LEU A 73 10.16 3.49 5.39
N PHE A 74 11.18 4.20 4.92
CA PHE A 74 12.37 3.61 4.35
C PHE A 74 13.41 3.39 5.44
N VAL A 75 13.87 2.15 5.56
CA VAL A 75 14.79 1.71 6.60
C VAL A 75 16.09 1.24 5.94
N THR A 76 17.22 1.71 6.45
CA THR A 76 18.55 1.32 5.96
C THR A 76 19.43 0.82 7.09
N ASP A 77 20.67 0.44 6.73
CA ASP A 77 21.68 -0.05 7.65
C ASP A 77 21.23 -1.28 8.45
N ILE A 78 20.37 -2.13 7.86
CA ILE A 78 19.91 -3.38 8.47
C ILE A 78 21.02 -4.43 8.29
N PRO A 79 21.63 -4.94 9.37
CA PRO A 79 22.66 -5.98 9.28
C PRO A 79 22.12 -7.28 8.68
N LEU A 80 22.97 -8.04 7.99
CA LEU A 80 22.59 -9.26 7.28
C LEU A 80 22.04 -10.38 8.19
N PHE A 81 22.35 -10.34 9.48
CA PHE A 81 21.84 -11.31 10.46
C PHE A 81 20.46 -10.94 11.02
N LEU A 82 19.96 -9.71 10.80
CA LEU A 82 18.61 -9.34 11.22
C LEU A 82 17.58 -9.91 10.25
N THR A 83 16.54 -10.52 10.80
CA THR A 83 15.45 -11.09 10.02
C THR A 83 14.33 -10.09 9.81
N GLU A 84 13.51 -10.33 8.78
CA GLU A 84 12.28 -9.55 8.54
C GLU A 84 11.36 -9.55 9.76
N THR A 85 11.23 -10.69 10.45
CA THR A 85 10.41 -10.80 11.67
C THR A 85 10.93 -9.95 12.83
N GLN A 86 12.24 -9.84 13.00
CA GLN A 86 12.85 -9.01 14.05
C GLN A 86 12.65 -7.52 13.75
N VAL A 87 12.85 -7.10 12.50
CA VAL A 87 12.62 -5.72 12.08
C VAL A 87 11.14 -5.38 12.14
N HIS A 88 10.25 -6.23 11.63
CA HIS A 88 8.80 -6.08 11.73
C HIS A 88 8.35 -5.91 13.19
N SER A 89 8.83 -6.76 14.10
CA SER A 89 8.53 -6.65 15.53
C SER A 89 9.07 -5.36 16.15
N ALA A 90 10.26 -4.91 15.74
CA ALA A 90 10.83 -3.64 16.19
C ALA A 90 9.93 -2.46 15.81
N PHE A 91 9.36 -2.44 14.61
CA PHE A 91 8.46 -1.37 14.16
C PHE A 91 7.03 -1.50 14.70
N SER A 92 6.58 -2.72 15.04
CA SER A 92 5.23 -2.96 15.55
C SER A 92 4.92 -2.22 16.88
N ARG A 93 5.94 -1.73 17.60
CA ARG A 93 5.75 -0.89 18.79
C ARG A 93 5.16 0.50 18.50
N TYR A 94 5.26 0.94 17.24
CA TYR A 94 4.85 2.26 16.79
C TYR A 94 3.46 2.25 16.14
N GLY A 95 3.03 1.10 15.63
CA GLY A 95 1.74 0.91 14.97
C GLY A 95 1.65 -0.44 14.29
N SER A 96 0.47 -0.77 13.76
CA SER A 96 0.24 -2.03 13.05
C SER A 96 1.02 -2.06 11.73
N VAL A 97 2.05 -2.89 11.64
CA VAL A 97 2.85 -3.06 10.42
C VAL A 97 2.18 -4.07 9.48
N VAL A 98 1.71 -3.59 8.34
CA VAL A 98 1.02 -4.40 7.32
C VAL A 98 1.99 -4.98 6.28
N ARG A 99 3.17 -4.38 6.13
CA ARG A 99 4.18 -4.83 5.18
C ARG A 99 5.58 -4.47 5.65
N CYS A 100 6.52 -5.39 5.54
CA CYS A 100 7.94 -5.14 5.79
C CYS A 100 8.77 -5.80 4.68
N LYS A 101 9.09 -5.07 3.61
CA LYS A 101 9.77 -5.69 2.45
C LYS A 101 11.27 -5.41 2.48
N PHE A 102 12.08 -6.47 2.57
CA PHE A 102 13.54 -6.35 2.51
C PHE A 102 14.05 -6.24 1.08
N SER A 103 15.19 -5.58 0.91
CA SER A 103 15.94 -5.49 -0.34
C SER A 103 17.43 -5.37 -0.02
N LEU A 104 18.25 -6.28 -0.56
CA LEU A 104 19.69 -6.25 -0.36
C LEU A 104 20.31 -5.09 -1.15
N LYS A 105 21.06 -4.21 -0.47
CA LYS A 105 21.89 -3.18 -1.09
C LYS A 105 23.32 -3.31 -0.57
N LYS A 106 24.22 -3.79 -1.45
CA LYS A 106 25.63 -4.05 -1.11
C LYS A 106 25.76 -5.00 0.08
N HIS A 107 26.18 -4.48 1.25
CA HIS A 107 26.48 -5.27 2.45
C HIS A 107 25.41 -5.15 3.54
N TYR A 108 24.29 -4.47 3.26
CA TYR A 108 23.20 -4.28 4.20
C TYR A 108 21.85 -4.55 3.53
N TYR A 109 20.86 -4.93 4.33
CA TYR A 109 19.48 -4.85 3.90
C TYR A 109 18.97 -3.42 4.02
N THR A 110 18.05 -3.10 3.13
CA THR A 110 17.10 -1.99 3.26
C THR A 110 15.71 -2.59 3.40
N ALA A 111 14.79 -1.88 4.04
CA ALA A 111 13.42 -2.30 4.13
C ALA A 111 12.45 -1.15 3.86
N MET A 112 11.31 -1.46 3.26
CA MET A 112 10.15 -0.59 3.27
C MET A 112 9.15 -1.14 4.27
N VAL A 113 8.91 -0.39 5.35
CA VAL A 113 7.98 -0.74 6.43
C VAL A 113 6.73 0.10 6.25
N GLN A 114 5.61 -0.53 5.97
CA GLN A 114 4.31 0.12 5.80
C GLN A 114 3.42 -0.16 7.01
N PHE A 115 2.83 0.89 7.56
CA PHE A 115 1.83 0.82 8.62
C PHE A 115 0.41 0.81 8.05
N ALA A 116 -0.56 0.38 8.85
CA ALA A 116 -1.97 0.45 8.49
C ALA A 116 -2.48 1.91 8.36
N THR A 117 -2.00 2.79 9.25
CA THR A 117 -2.31 4.22 9.29
C THR A 117 -1.07 5.08 9.11
N GLU A 118 -1.27 6.38 8.87
CA GLU A 118 -0.18 7.35 8.68
C GLU A 118 0.37 7.87 10.01
N ASP A 119 -0.40 7.76 11.10
CA ASP A 119 -0.03 8.31 12.42
C ASP A 119 1.36 7.87 12.91
N PRO A 120 1.77 6.59 12.77
CA PRO A 120 3.10 6.16 13.17
C PRO A 120 4.23 6.81 12.38
N VAL A 121 3.98 7.32 11.17
CA VAL A 121 5.03 7.93 10.33
C VAL A 121 5.41 9.32 10.84
N ALA A 122 4.46 10.08 11.38
CA ALA A 122 4.70 11.45 11.86
C ALA A 122 5.78 11.54 12.96
N GLN A 123 5.92 10.53 13.82
CA GLN A 123 6.98 10.52 14.85
C GLN A 123 8.40 10.41 14.27
N PHE A 124 8.52 10.04 12.99
CA PHE A 124 9.78 9.91 12.26
C PHE A 124 10.14 11.15 11.45
N ASP A 125 9.39 12.24 11.60
CA ASP A 125 9.80 13.55 11.07
C ASP A 125 11.06 14.06 11.79
N ASP A 126 11.14 13.87 13.12
CA ASP A 126 12.29 14.26 13.95
C ASP A 126 13.16 13.08 14.40
N THR A 127 12.75 11.84 14.08
CA THR A 127 13.48 10.62 14.47
C THR A 127 14.15 9.98 13.26
N TRP A 128 15.48 9.92 13.25
CA TRP A 128 16.28 9.40 12.13
C TRP A 128 16.82 7.97 12.34
N ALA A 129 16.64 7.38 13.53
CA ALA A 129 17.04 6.01 13.82
C ALA A 129 16.22 5.33 14.91
N ILE A 130 16.15 3.99 14.87
CA ILE A 130 15.58 3.15 15.93
C ILE A 130 16.55 2.06 16.36
N LEU A 131 16.37 1.54 17.58
CA LEU A 131 17.10 0.37 18.05
C LEU A 131 16.34 -0.93 17.77
N CYS A 132 16.98 -1.85 17.04
CA CYS A 132 16.53 -3.23 16.82
C CYS A 132 17.61 -4.20 17.30
N LEU A 133 17.35 -4.92 18.39
CA LEU A 133 18.28 -5.90 18.99
C LEU A 133 19.72 -5.35 19.14
N ARG A 134 19.86 -4.15 19.71
CA ARG A 134 21.14 -3.42 19.91
C ARG A 134 21.80 -2.86 18.64
N ASN A 135 21.13 -2.92 17.50
CA ASN A 135 21.59 -2.30 16.26
C ASN A 135 20.77 -1.04 15.97
N SER A 136 21.43 0.02 15.55
CA SER A 136 20.79 1.26 15.12
C SER A 136 20.39 1.13 13.64
N LEU A 137 19.09 1.12 13.37
CA LEU A 137 18.55 1.16 12.00
C LEU A 137 18.23 2.60 11.66
N ARG A 138 18.70 3.10 10.51
CA ARG A 138 18.31 4.42 10.02
C ARG A 138 16.91 4.36 9.43
N VAL A 139 16.12 5.38 9.71
CA VAL A 139 14.72 5.48 9.26
C VAL A 139 14.48 6.83 8.61
N CYS A 140 13.64 6.84 7.59
CA CYS A 140 13.22 8.04 6.89
C CYS A 140 11.79 7.83 6.40
N PRO A 141 10.85 8.75 6.65
CA PRO A 141 9.54 8.73 5.99
C PRO A 141 9.68 8.59 4.48
N ALA A 142 8.94 7.65 3.88
CA ALA A 142 9.11 7.32 2.47
C ALA A 142 8.78 8.49 1.53
N HIS A 143 7.88 9.39 1.95
CA HIS A 143 7.52 10.59 1.19
C HIS A 143 8.66 11.64 1.10
N TYR A 144 9.70 11.56 1.95
CA TYR A 144 10.91 12.36 1.82
C TYR A 144 11.97 11.71 0.90
N SER A 145 11.86 10.41 0.66
CA SER A 145 12.80 9.69 -0.17
C SER A 145 12.60 10.08 -1.63
N LYS A 146 13.40 11.05 -2.11
CA LYS A 146 13.53 11.32 -3.55
C LYS A 146 14.13 10.08 -4.21
N THR A 147 13.30 9.32 -4.92
CA THR A 147 13.76 8.35 -5.93
C THR A 147 14.41 9.06 -7.09
#